data_AF-L8LY58-F1
#
_entry.id   AF-L8LY58-F1
#
_cell.length_a   1.000
_cell.length_b   1.000
_cell.length_c   1.000
_cell.angle_alpha   90.00
_cell.angle_beta   90.00
_cell.angle_gamma   90.00
#
_symmetry.space_group_name_H-M   'P 1'
#
loop_
_entity.id
_entity.type
_entity.pdbx_description
1 polymer ?
#
loop_
_entity_poly.entity_id
_entity_poly.type
_entity_poly.pdbx_seq_one_letter_code
_entity_poly.pdbx_strand_id
1 'polypeptide(L)' 'MHIITRKRLNEFAQEYPETKSALLQWYQLMKQGEFNSIAEIRQVFPSADKVSKLTVFNISGNKIRLIAAIHYNR' A
#
# COMPACT_ATOMS: atom_id res chain seq x y z
N MET A 1 7.03 -5.88 7.96
CA MET A 1 5.54 -5.99 8.01
C MET A 1 5.07 -7.28 7.33
N HIS A 2 3.95 -7.88 7.78
CA HIS A 2 3.35 -9.07 7.14
C HIS A 2 2.16 -8.72 6.22
N ILE A 3 2.29 -8.96 4.91
CA ILE A 3 1.22 -8.72 3.92
C ILE A 3 0.36 -9.99 3.79
N ILE A 4 -0.88 -9.93 4.27
CA ILE A 4 -1.81 -11.08 4.33
C ILE A 4 -2.14 -11.64 2.93
N THR A 5 -2.37 -10.77 1.95
CA THR A 5 -2.68 -11.21 0.59
C THR A 5 -2.13 -10.28 -0.47
N ARG A 6 -1.49 -10.86 -1.48
CA ARG A 6 -1.07 -10.18 -2.71
C ARG A 6 -2.08 -10.37 -3.84
N LYS A 7 -3.07 -11.26 -3.67
CA LYS A 7 -4.03 -11.66 -4.72
C LYS A 7 -4.70 -10.46 -5.36
N ARG A 8 -5.24 -9.54 -4.55
CA ARG A 8 -5.92 -8.31 -5.02
C ARG A 8 -5.02 -7.40 -5.85
N LEU A 9 -3.74 -7.28 -5.49
CA LEU A 9 -2.79 -6.46 -6.25
C LEU A 9 -2.54 -7.06 -7.64
N ASN A 10 -2.40 -8.39 -7.69
CA ASN A 10 -2.15 -9.11 -8.93
C ASN A 10 -3.38 -9.09 -9.85
N GLU A 11 -4.58 -9.33 -9.30
CA GLU A 11 -5.84 -9.27 -10.06
C GLU A 11 -6.06 -7.86 -10.64
N PHE A 12 -5.87 -6.82 -9.84
CA PHE A 12 -5.99 -5.44 -10.33
C PHE A 12 -4.95 -5.12 -11.41
N ALA A 13 -3.70 -5.58 -11.25
CA ALA A 13 -2.65 -5.40 -12.25
C ALA A 13 -2.84 -6.26 -13.52
N GLN A 14 -3.71 -7.28 -13.49
CA GLN A 14 -4.10 -8.03 -14.69
C GLN A 14 -5.13 -7.24 -15.50
N GLU A 15 -6.09 -6.60 -14.81
CA GLU A 15 -7.11 -5.76 -15.44
C GLU A 15 -6.54 -4.40 -15.92
N TYR A 16 -5.59 -3.83 -15.16
CA TYR A 16 -4.93 -2.55 -15.45
C TYR A 16 -3.39 -2.71 -15.48
N PRO A 17 -2.82 -3.25 -16.58
CA PRO A 17 -1.38 -3.58 -16.67
C PRO A 17 -0.43 -2.43 -16.40
N GLU A 18 -0.82 -1.19 -16.71
CA GLU A 18 -0.06 0.03 -16.48
C GLU A 18 0.19 0.32 -14.99
N THR A 19 -0.58 -0.31 -14.09
CA THR A 19 -0.45 -0.14 -12.64
C THR A 19 0.49 -1.16 -12.00
N LYS A 20 0.88 -2.21 -12.74
CA LYS A 20 1.67 -3.35 -12.24
C LYS A 20 2.98 -2.94 -11.57
N SER A 21 3.73 -2.04 -12.18
CA SER A 21 5.02 -1.57 -11.64
C SER A 21 4.83 -0.83 -10.31
N ALA A 22 3.84 0.07 -10.25
CA ALA A 22 3.54 0.87 -9.06
C ALA A 22 3.01 0.00 -7.91
N LEU A 23 2.14 -0.97 -8.19
CA LEU A 23 1.63 -1.93 -7.19
C LEU A 23 2.74 -2.86 -6.70
N LEU A 24 3.66 -3.28 -7.58
CA LEU A 24 4.84 -4.06 -7.19
C LEU A 24 5.77 -3.25 -6.29
N GLN A 25 6.03 -1.99 -6.62
CA GLN A 25 6.86 -1.10 -5.81
C GLN A 25 6.26 -0.91 -4.41
N TRP A 26 4.95 -0.63 -4.33
CA TRP A 26 4.24 -0.54 -3.05
C TRP A 26 4.40 -1.83 -2.23
N TYR A 27 4.22 -3.00 -2.87
CA TYR A 27 4.36 -4.29 -2.20
C TYR A 27 5.77 -4.50 -1.64
N GLN A 28 6.82 -4.18 -2.41
CA GLN A 28 8.20 -4.36 -1.95
C GLN A 28 8.55 -3.43 -0.79
N LEU A 29 8.19 -2.15 -0.89
CA LEU A 29 8.41 -1.16 0.18
C LEU A 29 7.68 -1.56 1.47
N MET A 30 6.41 -1.96 1.37
CA MET A 30 5.66 -2.42 2.54
C MET A 30 6.23 -3.73 3.11
N LYS A 31 6.71 -4.65 2.28
CA LYS A 31 7.27 -5.93 2.73
C LYS A 31 8.61 -5.75 3.45
N GLN A 32 9.47 -4.86 2.96
CA GLN A 32 10.79 -4.58 3.51
C GLN A 32 10.73 -3.66 4.74
N GLY A 33 9.73 -2.78 4.80
CA GLY A 33 9.56 -1.85 5.91
C GLY A 33 9.04 -2.52 7.18
N GLU A 34 9.43 -1.92 8.31
CA GLU A 34 8.81 -2.10 9.61
C GLU A 34 8.24 -0.75 10.02
N PHE A 35 6.92 -0.72 10.27
CA PHE A 35 6.22 0.52 10.59
C PHE A 35 5.37 0.28 11.84
N ASN A 36 5.49 1.18 12.80
CA ASN A 36 4.75 1.15 14.06
C ASN A 36 3.65 2.22 14.13
N SER A 37 3.61 3.12 13.14
CA SER A 37 2.61 4.18 13.07
C SER A 37 2.35 4.67 11.65
N ILE A 38 1.23 5.38 11.46
CA ILE A 38 0.94 6.10 10.21
C ILE A 38 1.99 7.19 9.93
N ALA A 39 2.62 7.75 10.97
CA ALA A 39 3.67 8.75 10.79
C ALA A 39 4.90 8.16 10.09
N GLU A 40 5.30 6.95 10.47
CA GLU A 40 6.40 6.23 9.81
C GLU A 40 6.03 5.81 8.38
N ILE A 41 4.80 5.36 8.15
CA ILE A 41 4.31 5.09 6.79
C ILE A 41 4.42 6.35 5.92
N ARG A 42 4.06 7.52 6.46
CA ARG A 42 4.13 8.79 5.73
C ARG A 42 5.56 9.24 5.39
N GLN A 43 6.58 8.73 6.07
CA GLN A 43 7.98 8.99 5.67
C GLN A 43 8.31 8.31 4.33
N VAL A 44 7.69 7.16 4.04
CA VAL A 44 7.89 6.42 2.78
C VAL A 44 6.81 6.77 1.75
N PHE A 45 5.59 7.00 2.19
CA PHE A 45 4.43 7.33 1.37
C PHE A 45 3.80 8.64 1.86
N PRO A 46 4.34 9.81 1.49
CA PRO A 46 3.91 11.10 2.05
C PRO A 46 2.42 11.40 1.90
N SER A 47 1.80 10.89 0.85
CA SER A 47 0.36 11.05 0.59
C SER A 47 -0.51 9.95 1.20
N ALA A 48 0.01 9.16 2.14
CA ALA A 48 -0.77 8.12 2.82
C ALA A 48 -1.73 8.75 3.83
N ASP A 49 -2.99 8.35 3.75
CA ASP A 49 -4.06 8.90 4.58
C ASP A 49 -4.71 7.84 5.46
N LYS A 50 -4.95 8.19 6.73
CA LYS A 50 -5.69 7.34 7.65
C LYS A 50 -7.17 7.69 7.58
N VAL A 51 -8.00 6.72 7.21
CA VAL A 51 -9.45 6.81 7.15
C VAL A 51 -10.03 5.76 8.09
N SER A 52 -10.38 6.19 9.31
CA SER A 52 -10.81 5.28 10.39
C SER A 52 -9.77 4.18 10.65
N LYS A 53 -10.11 2.91 10.42
CA LYS A 53 -9.22 1.73 10.58
C LYS A 53 -8.39 1.40 9.34
N LEU A 54 -8.56 2.16 8.26
CA LEU A 54 -7.93 1.90 6.97
C LEU A 54 -6.86 2.96 6.68
N THR A 55 -5.88 2.56 5.87
CA THR A 55 -4.87 3.45 5.29
C THR A 55 -5.05 3.44 3.77
N VAL A 56 -5.08 4.63 3.19
CA VAL A 56 -5.28 4.87 1.76
C VAL A 56 -3.96 5.35 1.16
N PHE A 57 -3.56 4.73 0.05
CA PHE A 57 -2.36 5.08 -0.70
C PHE A 57 -2.73 5.55 -2.10
N ASN A 58 -2.05 6.61 -2.56
CA ASN A 58 -2.11 7.05 -3.95
C ASN A 58 -1.09 6.26 -4.76
N ILE A 59 -1.55 5.55 -5.80
CA ILE A 59 -0.68 4.70 -6.63
C ILE A 59 -0.72 5.19 -8.08
N SER A 60 0.39 5.02 -8.80
CA SER A 60 0.54 5.36 -10.22
C SER A 60 0.25 6.84 -10.51
N GLY A 61 0.89 7.75 -9.78
CA GLY A 61 0.70 9.20 -9.98
C GLY A 61 -0.72 9.66 -9.69
N ASN A 62 -1.29 9.20 -8.57
CA ASN A 62 -2.64 9.53 -8.11
C ASN A 62 -3.81 8.91 -8.90
N LYS A 63 -3.54 8.06 -9.90
CA LYS A 63 -4.58 7.44 -10.76
C LYS A 63 -5.50 6.47 -10.02
N ILE A 64 -4.98 5.74 -9.04
CA ILE A 64 -5.76 4.75 -8.29
C ILE A 64 -5.55 4.90 -6.78
N ARG A 65 -6.43 4.27 -5.99
CA ARG A 65 -6.33 4.15 -4.53
C ARG A 65 -6.16 2.71 -4.12
N LEU A 66 -5.11 2.44 -3.35
CA LEU A 66 -4.95 1.17 -2.64
C LEU A 66 -5.37 1.39 -1.19
N ILE A 67 -6.34 0.61 -0.73
CA ILE A 67 -6.88 0.72 0.63
C ILE A 67 -6.50 -0.54 1.41
N ALA A 68 -5.82 -0.36 2.55
CA ALA A 68 -5.34 -1.46 3.38
C ALA A 68 -5.68 -1.25 4.86
N ALA A 69 -6.08 -2.32 5.54
CA ALA A 69 -6.06 -2.37 7.00
C ALA A 69 -4.64 -2.69 7.45
N ILE A 70 -4.11 -1.91 8.40
CA ILE A 70 -2.75 -2.06 8.92
C ILE A 70 -2.83 -2.24 10.43
N HIS A 71 -2.26 -3.35 10.91
CA HIS A 71 -2.10 -3.65 12.33
C HIS A 71 -0.64 -3.43 12.70
N TYR A 72 -0.36 -2.35 13.43
CA TYR A 72 1.00 -1.93 13.79
C TYR A 72 1.58 -2.70 14.99
N ASN A 73 0.73 -3.39 15.74
CA ASN A 73 1.05 -4.01 17.03
C ASN A 73 1.18 -5.54 16.93
N ARG A 74 1.67 -6.05 15.80
CA ARG A 74 1.71 -7.49 15.53
C ARG A 74 3.07 -7.95 15.08
#